data_AF-A0A5B1LZ26-F1
#
_entry.id   AF-A0A5B1LZ26-F1
#
_cell.length_a   1.000
_cell.length_b   1.000
_cell.length_c   1.000
_cell.angle_alpha   90.00
_cell.angle_beta   90.00
_cell.angle_gamma   90.00
#
_symmetry.space_group_name_H-M   'P 1'
#
loop_
_entity.id
_entity.type
_entity.pdbx_description
1 polymer ?
#
loop_
_entity_poly.entity_id
_entity_poly.type
_entity_poly.pdbx_seq_one_letter_code
_entity_poly.pdbx_strand_id
1 'polypeptide(L)'
;MDLSDVIETLRSEGYDVKQPLPGTLQVEGRFLNPERIALRAAGEAGDTALAVWAVSRENDWTLVGWKRPDLVTINQRGRLQRWRHRRIPPAMRPDAQTFLEGGASPHDIVTTPKHRPTDAAREVLAGLGIEAPEPPGWEPPPPPPVPVAPVAAPKPKRVRTAAPKPATARKPEPVTKVCPTCFMALPATGICDNCG
;
A
#
# COMPACT_ATOMS: atom_id res chain seq x y z
N MET A 1 17.53 -24.70 -5.34
CA MET A 1 16.80 -24.64 -6.62
C MET A 1 17.37 -23.45 -7.34
N ASP A 2 17.86 -23.65 -8.56
CA ASP A 2 18.43 -22.57 -9.36
C ASP A 2 17.30 -21.73 -9.97
N LEU A 3 17.62 -20.51 -10.43
CA LEU A 3 16.65 -19.63 -11.08
C LEU A 3 15.99 -20.30 -12.29
N SER A 4 16.74 -21.12 -13.03
CA SER A 4 16.27 -21.88 -14.19
C SER A 4 15.11 -22.81 -13.83
N ASP A 5 15.19 -23.49 -12.69
CA ASP A 5 14.16 -24.42 -12.24
C ASP A 5 12.84 -23.69 -11.90
N VAL A 6 12.94 -22.48 -11.33
CA VAL A 6 11.79 -21.61 -11.02
C VAL A 6 11.11 -21.16 -12.32
N ILE A 7 11.91 -20.77 -13.33
CA ILE A 7 11.39 -20.38 -14.66
C ILE A 7 10.63 -21.53 -15.31
N GLU A 8 11.22 -22.74 -15.33
CA GLU A 8 10.59 -23.93 -15.91
C GLU A 8 9.29 -24.27 -15.18
N THR A 9 9.27 -24.19 -13.85
CA THR A 9 8.07 -24.43 -13.04
C THR A 9 6.96 -23.45 -13.41
N LEU A 10 7.24 -22.15 -13.42
CA LEU A 10 6.26 -21.11 -13.77
C LEU A 10 5.74 -21.25 -15.21
N ARG A 11 6.59 -21.61 -16.17
CA ARG A 11 6.19 -21.86 -17.57
C ARG A 11 5.32 -23.12 -17.69
N SER A 12 5.62 -24.17 -16.94
CA SER A 12 4.84 -25.41 -16.95
C SER A 12 3.39 -25.20 -16.48
N GLU A 13 3.16 -24.16 -15.69
CA GLU A 13 1.84 -23.72 -15.22
C GLU A 13 1.11 -22.78 -16.20
N GLY A 14 1.75 -22.47 -17.33
CA GLY A 14 1.17 -21.65 -18.39
C GLY A 14 1.35 -20.14 -18.20
N TYR A 15 2.30 -19.70 -17.37
CA TYR A 15 2.68 -18.29 -17.29
C TYR A 15 3.72 -17.92 -18.36
N ASP A 16 3.65 -16.69 -18.86
CA ASP A 16 4.71 -16.11 -19.69
C ASP A 16 5.80 -15.55 -18.76
N VAL A 17 7.03 -16.02 -18.94
CA VAL A 17 8.14 -15.69 -18.04
C VAL A 17 9.30 -15.14 -18.85
N LYS A 18 9.63 -13.87 -18.56
CA LYS A 18 10.74 -13.12 -19.14
C LYS A 18 11.78 -12.85 -18.06
N GLN A 19 13.04 -12.77 -18.46
CA GLN A 19 14.15 -12.37 -17.60
C GLN A 19 14.70 -11.04 -18.11
N PRO A 20 14.22 -9.90 -17.60
CA PRO A 20 14.65 -8.59 -18.10
C PRO A 20 16.09 -8.24 -17.66
N LEU A 21 16.51 -8.71 -16.48
CA LEU A 21 17.85 -8.52 -15.93
C LEU A 21 18.35 -9.82 -15.26
N PRO A 22 19.67 -10.01 -15.08
CA PRO A 22 20.20 -11.12 -14.31
C PRO A 22 19.60 -11.18 -12.89
N GLY A 23 19.15 -12.36 -12.44
CA GLY A 23 18.53 -12.50 -11.12
C GLY A 23 17.16 -11.84 -10.97
N THR A 24 16.47 -11.54 -12.07
CA THR A 24 15.11 -10.98 -12.05
C THR A 24 14.16 -11.74 -12.97
N LEU A 25 12.87 -11.75 -12.66
CA LEU A 25 11.83 -12.38 -13.46
C LEU A 25 10.65 -11.44 -13.62
N GLN A 26 10.07 -11.43 -14.81
CA GLN A 26 8.77 -10.84 -15.09
C GLN A 26 7.82 -11.96 -15.51
N VAL A 27 6.75 -12.13 -14.74
CA VAL A 27 5.75 -13.19 -14.88
C VAL A 27 4.43 -12.55 -15.26
N GLU A 28 3.92 -12.89 -16.44
CA GLU A 28 2.65 -12.43 -16.97
C GLU A 28 1.68 -13.62 -17.07
N GLY A 29 0.43 -13.44 -16.64
CA GLY A 29 -0.48 -14.58 -16.60
C GLY A 29 -1.92 -14.29 -16.21
N ARG A 30 -2.74 -15.36 -16.20
CA ARG A 30 -4.09 -15.35 -15.65
C ARG A 30 -4.05 -15.61 -14.15
N PHE A 31 -3.91 -14.56 -13.34
CA PHE A 31 -4.05 -14.67 -11.89
C PHE A 31 -4.69 -13.41 -11.30
N LEU A 32 -5.45 -13.60 -10.21
CA LEU A 32 -6.13 -12.51 -9.48
C LEU A 32 -5.22 -11.84 -8.44
N ASN A 33 -4.24 -12.59 -7.93
CA ASN A 33 -3.35 -12.14 -6.87
C ASN A 33 -1.88 -12.19 -7.36
N PRO A 34 -1.35 -11.09 -7.94
CA PRO A 34 0.04 -11.01 -8.38
C PRO A 34 1.04 -11.23 -7.23
N GLU A 35 0.73 -10.75 -6.03
CA GLU A 35 1.59 -10.91 -4.84
C GLU A 35 1.85 -12.38 -4.52
N ARG A 36 0.82 -13.23 -4.64
CA ARG A 36 0.96 -14.66 -4.40
C ARG A 36 1.93 -15.33 -5.37
N ILE A 37 1.89 -14.95 -6.64
CA ILE A 37 2.79 -15.50 -7.67
C ILE A 37 4.23 -15.07 -7.40
N ALA A 38 4.45 -13.79 -7.13
CA ALA A 38 5.78 -13.25 -6.88
C ALA A 38 6.40 -13.81 -5.59
N LEU A 39 5.62 -13.91 -4.50
CA LEU A 39 6.08 -14.49 -3.22
C LEU A 39 6.39 -15.98 -3.34
N ARG A 40 5.58 -16.73 -4.10
CA ARG A 40 5.85 -18.14 -4.37
C ARG A 40 7.17 -18.32 -5.11
N ALA A 41 7.39 -17.57 -6.19
CA ALA A 41 8.64 -17.65 -6.96
C ALA A 41 9.87 -17.32 -6.10
N ALA A 42 9.77 -16.29 -5.23
CA ALA A 42 10.80 -15.99 -4.24
C ALA A 42 10.98 -17.13 -3.21
N GLY A 43 9.89 -17.78 -2.81
CA GLY A 43 9.90 -18.98 -1.97
C GLY A 43 10.68 -20.12 -2.59
N GLU A 44 10.42 -20.45 -3.86
CA GLU A 44 11.09 -21.51 -4.62
C GLU A 44 12.58 -21.23 -4.84
N ALA A 45 12.97 -19.97 -5.04
CA ALA A 45 14.37 -19.55 -5.15
C ALA A 45 15.20 -19.82 -3.88
N GLY A 46 14.55 -20.03 -2.73
CA GLY A 46 15.22 -20.39 -1.47
C GLY A 46 16.10 -19.26 -0.94
N ASP A 47 17.42 -19.44 -0.99
CA ASP A 47 18.40 -18.47 -0.47
C ASP A 47 19.00 -17.60 -1.58
N THR A 48 18.71 -17.92 -2.84
CA THR A 48 19.14 -17.16 -4.01
C THR A 48 18.44 -15.80 -4.02
N ALA A 49 19.23 -14.73 -4.15
CA ALA A 49 18.69 -13.39 -4.30
C ALA A 49 17.97 -13.25 -5.65
N LEU A 50 16.74 -12.74 -5.63
CA LEU A 50 15.86 -12.71 -6.79
C LEU A 50 14.88 -11.53 -6.69
N ALA A 51 14.58 -10.90 -7.81
CA ALA A 51 13.41 -10.04 -7.95
C ALA A 51 12.36 -10.65 -8.87
N VAL A 52 11.08 -10.50 -8.54
CA VAL A 52 9.98 -11.00 -9.37
C VAL A 52 8.91 -9.92 -9.53
N TRP A 53 8.67 -9.49 -10.75
CA TRP A 53 7.44 -8.80 -11.15
C TRP A 53 6.40 -9.84 -11.52
N ALA A 54 5.23 -9.79 -10.89
CA ALA A 54 4.04 -10.49 -11.34
C ALA A 54 3.04 -9.47 -11.88
N VAL A 55 2.75 -9.52 -13.17
CA VAL A 55 1.85 -8.60 -13.86
C VAL A 55 0.56 -9.33 -14.22
N SER A 56 -0.55 -8.87 -13.65
CA SER A 56 -1.87 -9.41 -13.91
C SER A 56 -2.46 -8.89 -15.22
N ARG A 57 -3.57 -9.49 -15.66
CA ARG A 57 -4.32 -9.04 -16.85
C ARG A 57 -4.97 -7.68 -16.70
N GLU A 58 -5.22 -7.24 -15.48
CA GLU A 58 -5.80 -5.92 -15.19
C GLU A 58 -4.75 -4.82 -15.23
N ASN A 59 -3.52 -5.15 -15.67
CA ASN A 59 -2.35 -4.27 -15.68
C ASN A 59 -1.90 -3.80 -14.28
N ASP A 60 -2.43 -4.43 -13.22
CA ASP A 60 -1.92 -4.33 -11.86
C ASP A 60 -0.71 -5.27 -11.69
N TRP A 61 0.29 -4.84 -10.92
CA TRP A 61 1.49 -5.62 -10.70
C TRP A 61 1.93 -5.66 -9.23
N THR A 62 2.68 -6.71 -8.90
CA THR A 62 3.46 -6.80 -7.66
C THR A 62 4.92 -7.04 -7.98
N LEU A 63 5.80 -6.28 -7.33
CA LEU A 63 7.23 -6.55 -7.29
C LEU A 63 7.59 -7.17 -5.93
N VAL A 64 8.23 -8.32 -5.95
CA VAL A 64 8.91 -8.91 -4.78
C VAL A 64 10.41 -8.87 -5.00
N GLY A 65 11.14 -8.18 -4.14
CA GLY A 65 12.59 -8.26 -4.05
C GLY A 65 12.98 -9.13 -2.86
N TRP A 66 13.74 -10.20 -3.10
CA TRP A 66 14.18 -11.15 -2.10
C TRP A 66 15.69 -11.19 -2.02
N LYS A 67 16.23 -10.86 -0.85
CA LYS A 67 17.64 -11.04 -0.50
C LYS A 67 17.71 -11.30 0.99
N ARG A 68 17.83 -12.57 1.38
CA ARG A 68 17.75 -12.97 2.79
C ARG A 68 18.66 -12.09 3.67
N PRO A 69 18.15 -11.55 4.80
CA PRO A 69 16.82 -11.78 5.40
C PRO A 69 15.72 -10.83 4.89
N ASP A 70 16.03 -9.90 4.00
CA ASP A 70 15.16 -8.80 3.63
C ASP A 70 14.22 -9.19 2.47
N LEU A 71 12.93 -9.01 2.71
CA LEU A 71 11.85 -9.21 1.75
C LEU A 71 11.13 -7.89 1.53
N VAL A 72 11.22 -7.39 0.30
CA VAL A 72 10.53 -6.17 -0.14
C VAL A 72 9.36 -6.58 -1.01
N THR A 73 8.17 -6.05 -0.72
CA THR A 73 6.97 -6.24 -1.54
C THR A 73 6.39 -4.89 -1.89
N ILE A 74 6.10 -4.68 -3.17
CA ILE A 74 5.48 -3.46 -3.68
C ILE A 74 4.26 -3.91 -4.47
N ASN A 75 3.08 -3.63 -3.92
CA ASN A 75 1.83 -3.87 -4.60
C ASN A 75 1.39 -2.58 -5.27
N GLN A 76 1.25 -2.61 -6.59
CA GLN A 76 0.64 -1.54 -7.35
C GLN A 76 -0.81 -1.90 -7.70
N ARG A 77 -1.69 -0.94 -7.44
CA ARG A 77 -3.10 -0.98 -7.84
C ARG A 77 -3.46 0.39 -8.41
N GLY A 78 -3.84 0.45 -9.68
CA GLY A 78 -4.10 1.72 -10.38
C GLY A 78 -2.87 2.66 -10.41
N ARG A 79 -2.84 3.71 -9.59
CA ARG A 79 -1.68 4.64 -9.49
C ARG A 79 -0.99 4.62 -8.13
N LEU A 80 -1.48 3.80 -7.20
CA LEU A 80 -0.95 3.74 -5.85
C LEU A 80 -0.01 2.54 -5.71
N GLN A 81 1.18 2.80 -5.19
CA GLN A 81 2.14 1.78 -4.80
C GLN A 81 2.15 1.66 -3.28
N ARG A 82 1.98 0.43 -2.78
CA ARG A 82 2.09 0.13 -1.35
C ARG A 82 3.36 -0.66 -1.09
N TRP A 83 4.32 -0.01 -0.45
CA TRP A 83 5.57 -0.65 -0.06
C TRP A 83 5.41 -1.40 1.26
N ARG A 84 6.10 -2.54 1.35
CA ARG A 84 6.30 -3.30 2.59
C ARG A 84 7.72 -3.82 2.60
N HIS A 85 8.39 -3.68 3.73
CA HIS A 85 9.71 -4.22 3.96
C HIS A 85 9.64 -5.12 5.20
N ARG A 86 10.10 -6.35 5.07
CA ARG A 86 10.09 -7.35 6.12
C ARG A 86 11.47 -7.95 6.31
N ARG A 87 11.78 -8.33 7.54
CA ARG A 87 12.92 -9.19 7.85
C ARG A 87 12.45 -10.58 8.24
N ILE A 88 12.60 -11.52 7.33
CA ILE A 88 12.08 -12.87 7.46
C ILE A 88 13.09 -13.73 8.25
N PRO A 89 12.66 -14.44 9.32
CA PRO A 89 13.53 -15.36 10.05
C PRO A 89 14.08 -16.49 9.15
N PRO A 90 15.26 -17.05 9.44
CA PRO A 90 15.87 -18.09 8.61
C PRO A 90 14.97 -19.32 8.38
N ALA A 91 14.15 -19.69 9.37
CA ALA A 91 13.22 -20.82 9.31
C ALA A 91 11.98 -20.57 8.45
N MET A 92 11.74 -19.33 8.02
CA MET A 92 10.55 -18.94 7.28
C MET A 92 10.91 -18.62 5.83
N ARG A 93 10.08 -19.07 4.90
CA ARG A 93 10.22 -18.79 3.47
C ARG A 93 9.36 -17.58 3.06
N PRO A 94 9.73 -16.85 1.99
CA PRO A 94 8.95 -15.71 1.48
C PRO A 94 7.46 -16.02 1.22
N ASP A 95 7.15 -17.21 0.69
CA ASP A 95 5.81 -17.66 0.35
C ASP A 95 4.91 -17.85 1.58
N ALA A 96 5.46 -18.01 2.78
CA ALA A 96 4.68 -18.00 4.01
C ALA A 96 3.93 -16.67 4.24
N GLN A 97 4.39 -15.57 3.62
CA GLN A 97 3.71 -14.28 3.70
C GLN A 97 2.41 -14.23 2.88
N THR A 98 2.18 -15.19 1.97
CA THR A 98 0.96 -15.24 1.14
C THR A 98 -0.31 -15.44 1.97
N PHE A 99 -0.20 -16.09 3.13
CA PHE A 99 -1.33 -16.32 4.05
C PHE A 99 -1.69 -15.09 4.88
N LEU A 100 -0.92 -14.01 4.79
CA LEU A 100 -1.13 -12.78 5.55
C LEU A 100 -1.86 -11.69 4.74
N GLU A 101 -2.60 -12.04 3.68
CA GLU A 101 -3.33 -11.15 2.73
C GLU A 101 -3.54 -9.68 3.18
N GLY A 102 -2.49 -8.86 3.07
CA GLY A 102 -2.54 -7.43 3.42
C GLY A 102 -2.56 -7.08 4.93
N GLY A 103 -2.55 -8.06 5.82
CA GLY A 103 -2.33 -7.90 7.25
C GLY A 103 -0.93 -7.37 7.59
N ALA A 104 -0.75 -6.90 8.83
CA ALA A 104 0.58 -6.60 9.35
C ALA A 104 1.28 -7.91 9.72
N SER A 105 2.49 -8.14 9.22
CA SER A 105 3.33 -9.25 9.68
C SER A 105 4.05 -8.82 10.97
N PRO A 106 4.28 -9.71 11.95
CA PRO A 106 5.19 -9.41 13.07
C PRO A 106 6.62 -9.11 12.59
N HIS A 107 6.93 -9.45 11.33
CA HIS A 107 8.22 -9.20 10.69
C HIS A 107 8.25 -7.90 9.85
N ASP A 108 7.13 -7.16 9.79
CA ASP A 108 7.07 -5.89 9.08
C ASP A 108 7.95 -4.85 9.80
N ILE A 109 8.83 -4.20 9.03
CA ILE A 109 9.51 -3.00 9.49
C ILE A 109 8.49 -1.85 9.44
N VAL A 110 8.18 -1.31 10.62
CA VAL A 110 7.22 -0.21 10.74
C VAL A 110 7.76 1.02 10.03
N THR A 111 6.98 1.52 9.07
CA THR A 111 7.28 2.76 8.34
C THR A 111 6.32 3.86 8.78
N THR A 112 6.86 5.06 9.00
CA THR A 112 6.06 6.26 9.26
C THR A 112 6.57 7.37 8.35
N PRO A 113 5.79 7.82 7.34
CA PRO A 113 4.44 7.38 6.98
C PRO A 113 4.36 5.91 6.51
N LYS A 114 3.21 5.27 6.73
CA LYS A 114 2.95 3.88 6.33
C LYS A 114 3.09 3.70 4.81
N HIS A 115 3.54 2.52 4.39
CA HIS A 115 3.66 2.11 2.99
C HIS A 115 4.66 2.92 2.16
N ARG A 116 5.62 3.57 2.83
CA ARG A 116 6.74 4.25 2.17
C ARG A 116 7.93 3.32 2.03
N PRO A 117 8.76 3.50 0.99
CA PRO A 117 10.05 2.83 0.91
C PRO A 117 10.94 3.21 2.10
N THR A 118 11.62 2.22 2.66
CA THR A 118 12.77 2.44 3.56
C THR A 118 14.05 2.45 2.73
N ASP A 119 15.11 3.07 3.24
CA ASP A 119 16.40 3.08 2.53
C ASP A 119 16.95 1.68 2.33
N ALA A 120 16.88 0.82 3.36
CA ALA A 120 17.23 -0.59 3.25
C ALA A 120 16.42 -1.34 2.18
N ALA A 121 15.12 -1.03 2.02
CA ALA A 121 14.32 -1.64 0.96
C ALA A 121 14.78 -1.20 -0.44
N ARG A 122 15.21 0.06 -0.59
CA ARG A 122 15.78 0.55 -1.84
C ARG A 122 17.14 -0.08 -2.13
N GLU A 123 17.98 -0.26 -1.11
CA GLU A 123 19.27 -0.94 -1.24
C GLU A 123 19.12 -2.40 -1.69
N VAL A 124 18.10 -3.10 -1.18
CA VAL A 124 17.78 -4.46 -1.65
C VAL A 124 17.45 -4.47 -3.14
N LEU A 125 16.59 -3.56 -3.60
CA LEU A 125 16.22 -3.46 -5.02
C LEU A 125 17.41 -3.02 -5.89
N ALA A 126 18.18 -2.04 -5.45
CA ALA A 126 19.37 -1.57 -6.15
C ALA A 126 20.42 -2.70 -6.29
N GLY A 127 20.59 -3.52 -5.25
CA GLY A 127 21.46 -4.70 -5.29
C GLY A 127 20.99 -5.79 -6.26
N LEU A 128 19.73 -5.75 -6.69
CA LEU A 128 19.14 -6.61 -7.72
C LEU A 128 19.11 -5.91 -9.11
N GLY A 129 19.74 -4.74 -9.24
CA GLY A 129 19.77 -3.95 -10.47
C GLY A 129 18.48 -3.18 -10.77
N ILE A 130 17.60 -3.02 -9.78
CA ILE A 130 16.29 -2.36 -9.94
C ILE A 130 16.37 -0.92 -9.45
N GLU A 131 16.35 0.02 -10.40
CA GLU A 131 16.36 1.46 -10.13
C GLU A 131 14.95 2.03 -9.91
N ALA A 132 13.97 1.49 -10.64
CA ALA A 132 12.56 1.85 -10.54
C ALA A 132 11.69 0.60 -10.28
N PRO A 133 10.63 0.69 -9.47
CA PRO A 133 9.86 -0.49 -9.08
C PRO A 133 8.92 -1.01 -10.18
N GLU A 134 8.65 -0.19 -11.20
CA GLU A 134 7.74 -0.52 -12.29
C GLU A 134 8.33 -1.63 -13.18
N PRO A 135 7.51 -2.57 -13.67
CA PRO A 135 7.98 -3.61 -14.58
C PRO A 135 8.52 -2.99 -15.88
N PRO A 136 9.57 -3.57 -16.47
CA PRO A 136 10.03 -3.17 -17.79
C PRO A 136 8.90 -3.21 -18.84
N GLY A 137 8.67 -2.07 -19.52
CA GLY A 137 7.64 -1.94 -20.54
C GLY A 137 6.22 -1.77 -20.01
N TRP A 138 6.01 -1.61 -18.70
CA TRP A 138 4.70 -1.27 -18.14
C TRP A 138 4.36 0.20 -18.37
N GLU A 139 3.11 0.46 -18.74
CA GLU A 139 2.58 1.81 -18.89
C GLU A 139 1.47 2.06 -17.84
N PRO A 140 1.51 3.19 -17.12
CA PRO A 140 0.52 3.49 -16.09
C PRO A 140 -0.87 3.66 -16.69
N PRO A 141 -1.93 3.18 -16.00
CA PRO A 141 -3.28 3.36 -16.47
C PRO A 141 -3.62 4.86 -16.58
N PRO A 142 -4.43 5.25 -17.58
CA PRO A 142 -4.83 6.64 -17.75
C PRO A 142 -5.51 7.15 -16.48
N PRO A 143 -5.34 8.44 -16.13
CA PRO A 143 -6.02 9.01 -14.98
C PRO A 143 -7.54 8.85 -15.14
N PRO A 144 -8.29 8.61 -14.05
CA PRO A 144 -9.74 8.60 -14.13
C PRO A 144 -10.23 9.96 -14.67
N PRO A 145 -11.30 9.97 -15.49
CA PRO A 145 -11.85 11.23 -15.99
C PRO A 145 -12.21 12.11 -14.80
N VAL A 146 -11.69 13.33 -14.79
CA VAL A 146 -12.00 14.31 -13.74
C VAL A 146 -13.50 14.59 -13.81
N PRO A 147 -14.29 14.34 -12.76
CA PRO A 147 -15.70 14.69 -12.77
C PRO A 147 -15.80 16.19 -12.99
N VAL A 148 -16.34 16.60 -14.14
CA VAL A 148 -16.63 18.01 -14.41
C VAL A 148 -17.78 18.38 -13.49
N ALA A 149 -17.48 18.95 -12.33
CA ALA A 149 -18.51 19.44 -11.44
C ALA A 149 -19.33 20.50 -12.20
N PRO A 150 -20.66 20.37 -12.30
CA PRO A 150 -21.47 21.41 -12.91
C PRO A 150 -21.25 22.69 -12.09
N VAL A 151 -20.87 23.77 -12.79
CA VAL A 151 -20.76 25.11 -12.19
C VAL A 151 -22.13 25.43 -11.61
N ALA A 152 -22.23 25.44 -10.28
CA ALA A 152 -23.47 25.77 -9.61
C ALA A 152 -23.87 27.20 -10.00
N ALA A 153 -25.04 27.34 -10.61
CA ALA A 153 -25.58 28.64 -10.98
C ALA A 153 -25.63 29.55 -9.74
N PRO A 154 -25.23 30.83 -9.86
CA PRO A 154 -25.25 31.75 -8.73
C PRO A 154 -26.67 31.89 -8.19
N LYS A 155 -26.87 31.51 -6.92
CA LYS A 155 -28.16 31.66 -6.25
C LYS A 155 -28.52 33.15 -6.15
N PRO A 156 -29.75 33.57 -6.49
CA PRO A 156 -30.16 34.97 -6.36
C PRO A 156 -30.12 35.40 -4.89
N LYS A 157 -29.43 36.51 -4.64
CA LYS A 157 -29.29 37.14 -3.32
C LYS A 157 -30.64 37.70 -2.88
N ARG A 158 -31.35 36.99 -1.99
CA ARG A 158 -32.58 37.52 -1.37
C ARG A 158 -32.23 38.68 -0.44
N VAL A 159 -32.68 39.88 -0.79
CA VAL A 159 -32.68 41.04 0.11
C VAL A 159 -33.71 40.78 1.21
N ARG A 160 -33.28 40.77 2.47
CA ARG A 160 -34.18 40.68 3.64
C ARG A 160 -34.42 42.09 4.18
N THR A 161 -35.68 42.54 4.13
CA THR A 161 -36.16 43.71 4.85
C THR A 161 -36.24 43.37 6.35
N ALA A 162 -35.71 44.25 7.21
CA ALA A 162 -35.64 44.04 8.65
C ALA A 162 -36.97 44.34 9.36
N ALA A 163 -37.38 43.46 10.28
CA ALA A 163 -38.44 43.69 11.27
C ALA A 163 -37.82 43.81 12.68
N PRO A 164 -38.44 44.57 13.61
CA PRO A 164 -37.81 44.92 14.89
C PRO A 164 -37.80 43.77 15.91
N LYS A 165 -36.73 43.72 16.71
CA LYS A 165 -36.41 42.67 17.70
C LYS A 165 -37.16 42.82 19.03
N PRO A 166 -37.61 41.72 19.66
CA PRO A 166 -37.80 41.64 21.11
C PRO A 166 -36.48 41.28 21.83
N ALA A 167 -36.33 41.80 23.05
CA ALA A 167 -35.15 41.67 23.89
C ALA A 167 -34.85 40.21 24.30
N THR A 168 -33.57 39.83 24.29
CA THR A 168 -33.10 38.50 24.71
C THR A 168 -32.39 38.59 26.07
N ALA A 169 -32.82 37.73 26.99
CA ALA A 169 -32.21 37.53 28.30
C ALA A 169 -30.76 37.02 28.18
N ARG A 170 -29.88 37.47 29.10
CA ARG A 170 -28.47 37.05 29.18
C ARG A 170 -28.39 35.55 29.47
N LYS A 171 -27.61 34.82 28.66
CA LYS A 171 -27.26 33.42 28.90
C LYS A 171 -26.14 33.32 29.96
N PRO A 172 -26.18 32.32 30.86
CA PRO A 172 -25.07 32.04 31.79
C PRO A 172 -23.82 31.54 31.05
N GLU A 173 -22.64 31.80 31.60
CA GLU A 173 -21.35 31.35 31.07
C GLU A 173 -21.26 29.80 31.05
N PRO A 174 -20.62 29.22 30.01
CA PRO A 174 -20.57 27.76 29.86
C PRO A 174 -19.60 27.14 30.87
N VAL A 175 -20.13 26.35 31.80
CA VAL A 175 -19.35 25.45 32.66
C VAL A 175 -18.70 24.38 31.77
N THR A 176 -17.38 24.41 31.68
CA THR A 176 -16.60 23.43 30.90
C THR A 176 -16.59 22.10 31.63
N LYS A 177 -17.06 21.03 30.99
CA LYS A 177 -17.00 19.69 31.55
C LYS A 177 -15.56 19.17 31.45
N VAL A 178 -15.04 18.59 32.53
CA VAL A 178 -13.65 18.10 32.62
C VAL A 178 -13.67 16.59 32.80
N CYS A 179 -12.78 15.87 32.12
CA CYS A 179 -12.67 14.41 32.19
C CYS A 179 -12.19 13.99 33.59
N PRO A 180 -12.89 13.09 34.31
CA PRO A 180 -12.50 12.71 35.67
C PRO A 180 -11.24 11.83 35.72
N THR A 181 -10.82 11.25 34.59
CA THR A 181 -9.70 10.30 34.55
C THR A 181 -8.36 10.99 34.27
N CYS A 182 -8.36 12.02 33.43
CA CYS A 182 -7.13 12.74 33.05
C CYS A 182 -7.19 14.26 33.25
N PHE A 183 -8.31 14.78 33.79
CA PHE A 183 -8.53 16.19 34.12
C PHE A 183 -8.38 17.20 32.95
N MET A 184 -8.43 16.73 31.70
CA MET A 184 -8.52 17.60 30.51
C MET A 184 -9.96 18.02 30.20
N ALA A 185 -10.13 19.19 29.58
CA ALA A 185 -11.43 19.69 29.15
C ALA A 185 -12.06 18.75 28.10
N LEU A 186 -13.29 18.31 28.35
CA LEU A 186 -14.02 17.43 27.47
C LEU A 186 -14.59 18.22 26.28
N PRO A 187 -14.45 17.71 25.05
CA PRO A 187 -15.17 18.25 23.90
C PRO A 187 -16.68 18.03 24.05
N ALA A 188 -17.46 18.73 23.22
CA ALA A 188 -18.93 18.69 23.27
C ALA A 188 -19.52 17.28 23.04
N THR A 189 -18.73 16.35 22.50
CA THR A 189 -19.09 14.93 22.30
C THR A 189 -19.14 14.14 23.61
N GLY A 190 -18.55 14.64 24.71
CA GLY A 190 -18.58 14.02 26.03
C GLY A 190 -17.61 12.84 26.21
N ILE A 191 -16.81 12.53 25.20
CA ILE A 191 -15.78 11.49 25.22
C ILE A 191 -14.41 12.17 25.21
N CYS A 192 -13.51 11.74 26.09
CA CYS A 192 -12.16 12.34 26.19
C CYS A 192 -11.25 11.74 25.11
N ASP A 193 -10.62 12.59 24.30
CA ASP A 193 -9.73 12.18 23.21
C ASP A 193 -8.52 11.34 23.67
N ASN A 194 -8.17 11.38 24.97
CA ASN A 194 -7.05 10.62 25.52
C ASN A 194 -7.47 9.35 26.30
N CYS A 195 -8.73 9.26 26.76
CA CYS A 195 -9.19 8.13 27.57
C CYS A 195 -10.20 7.22 26.85
N GLY A 196 -10.84 7.72 25.78
CA GLY A 196 -11.92 7.01 25.09
C GLY A 196 -13.27 7.06 25.80
#